data_AF-E6LYC9-F1
#
_entry.id   AF-E6LYC9-F1
#
_cell.length_a   1.000
_cell.length_b   1.000
_cell.length_c   1.000
_cell.angle_alpha   90.00
_cell.angle_beta   90.00
_cell.angle_gamma   90.00
#
_symmetry.space_group_name_H-M   'P 1'
#
loop_
_entity.id
_entity.type
_entity.pdbx_description
1 polymer ?
#
loop_
_entity_poly.entity_id
_entity_poly.type
_entity_poly.pdbx_seq_one_letter_code
_entity_poly.pdbx_strand_id
1 'polypeptide(L)'
;MDEGEEEIRLVLQHLLDHKIISEKEFTGMCTAIKYDGTLTALAGISAAVQNDPNGIPSELLDEILALEPVFEEGYYEEMLDALQERV
;
A
#
# COMPACT_ATOMS: atom_id res chain seq x y z
N MET A 1 1.55 -2.62 -19.41
CA MET A 1 0.83 -2.30 -18.18
C MET A 1 1.28 -3.36 -17.23
N ASP A 2 2.06 -2.96 -16.22
CA ASP A 2 2.56 -3.92 -15.24
C ASP A 2 1.34 -4.52 -14.51
N GLU A 3 1.38 -5.82 -14.21
CA GLU A 3 0.32 -6.50 -13.47
C GLU A 3 0.08 -5.78 -12.13
N GLY A 4 -1.17 -5.39 -11.86
CA GLY A 4 -1.54 -4.75 -10.60
C GLY A 4 -1.42 -3.22 -10.54
N GLU A 5 -0.95 -2.54 -11.60
CA GLU A 5 -0.75 -1.08 -11.54
C GLU A 5 -2.05 -0.32 -11.21
N GLU A 6 -3.16 -0.72 -11.81
CA GLU A 6 -4.46 -0.06 -11.61
C GLU A 6 -4.96 -0.26 -10.18
N GLU A 7 -4.86 -1.49 -9.67
CA GLU A 7 -5.23 -1.87 -8.31
C GLU A 7 -4.37 -1.12 -7.28
N ILE A 8 -3.06 -1.03 -7.50
CA ILE A 8 -2.15 -0.29 -6.62
C ILE A 8 -2.50 1.21 -6.61
N ARG A 9 -2.75 1.82 -7.78
CA ARG A 9 -3.16 3.24 -7.86
C ARG A 9 -4.48 3.48 -7.13
N LEU A 10 -5.42 2.56 -7.22
CA LEU A 10 -6.71 2.64 -6.52
C LEU A 10 -6.50 2.62 -4.99
N VAL A 11 -5.71 1.65 -4.49
CA VAL A 11 -5.37 1.57 -3.06
C VAL A 11 -4.65 2.83 -2.57
N LEU A 12 -3.71 3.37 -3.35
CA LEU A 12 -3.04 4.64 -3.04
C LEU A 12 -4.02 5.81 -2.97
N GLN A 13 -5.01 5.87 -3.87
CA GLN A 13 -6.03 6.90 -3.84
C GLN A 13 -6.88 6.79 -2.57
N HIS A 14 -7.30 5.58 -2.18
CA HIS A 14 -8.06 5.39 -0.95
C HIS A 14 -7.23 5.71 0.30
N LEU A 15 -5.95 5.34 0.35
CA LEU A 15 -5.05 5.76 1.44
C LEU A 15 -4.97 7.29 1.57
N LEU A 16 -4.95 8.02 0.45
CA LEU A 16 -4.98 9.49 0.44
C LEU A 16 -6.33 10.03 0.92
N ASP A 17 -7.44 9.48 0.44
CA ASP A 17 -8.79 9.92 0.80
C ASP A 17 -9.09 9.72 2.29
N HIS A 18 -8.53 8.65 2.87
CA HIS A 18 -8.57 8.36 4.31
C HIS A 18 -7.50 9.11 5.13
N LYS A 19 -6.66 9.94 4.48
CA LYS A 19 -5.59 10.73 5.10
C LYS A 19 -4.52 9.91 5.83
N ILE A 20 -4.31 8.67 5.39
CA ILE A 20 -3.25 7.78 5.90
C ILE A 20 -1.91 8.18 5.29
N ILE A 21 -1.92 8.59 4.02
CA ILE A 21 -0.76 9.17 3.34
C ILE A 21 -1.05 10.61 2.91
N SER A 22 0.00 11.40 2.76
CA SER A 22 -0.10 12.77 2.23
C SER A 22 -0.19 12.81 0.70
N GLU A 23 -0.68 13.93 0.16
CA GLU A 23 -0.73 14.18 -1.30
C GLU A 23 0.68 14.11 -1.95
N LYS A 24 1.72 14.50 -1.19
CA LYS A 24 3.11 14.41 -1.64
C LYS A 24 3.56 12.95 -1.77
N GLU A 25 3.24 12.12 -0.78
CA GLU A 25 3.54 10.68 -0.80
C GLU A 25 2.79 9.98 -1.94
N PHE A 26 1.50 10.27 -2.08
CA PHE A 26 0.67 9.77 -3.18
C PHE A 26 1.27 10.14 -4.55
N THR A 27 1.59 11.41 -4.77
CA THR A 27 2.18 11.88 -6.03
C THR A 27 3.54 11.24 -6.29
N GLY A 28 4.35 11.10 -5.25
CA GLY A 28 5.66 10.43 -5.31
C GLY A 28 5.52 8.98 -5.76
N MET A 29 4.62 8.22 -5.14
CA MET A 29 4.38 6.82 -5.50
C MET A 29 3.76 6.66 -6.90
N CYS A 30 2.78 7.49 -7.27
CA CYS A 30 2.24 7.51 -8.63
C CYS A 30 3.29 7.84 -9.70
N THR A 31 4.26 8.70 -9.34
CA THR A 31 5.40 9.03 -10.21
C THR A 31 6.36 7.86 -10.32
N ALA A 32 6.68 7.21 -9.20
CA ALA A 32 7.54 6.02 -9.18
C ALA A 32 6.94 4.89 -10.02
N ILE A 33 5.64 4.61 -9.88
CA ILE A 33 4.92 3.64 -10.74
C ILE A 33 5.18 3.90 -12.23
N LYS A 34 5.12 5.16 -12.65
CA LYS A 34 5.28 5.53 -14.06
C LYS A 34 6.71 5.31 -14.60
N TYR A 35 7.74 5.46 -13.76
CA TYR A 35 9.13 5.49 -14.21
C TYR A 35 9.94 4.25 -13.79
N ASP A 36 9.63 3.69 -12.62
CA ASP A 36 10.41 2.67 -11.93
C ASP A 36 9.58 1.38 -11.66
N GLY A 37 8.30 1.37 -12.04
CA GLY A 37 7.38 0.24 -11.80
C GLY A 37 6.75 0.26 -10.41
N THR A 38 6.06 -0.82 -10.05
CA THR A 38 5.16 -0.89 -8.89
C THR A 38 5.85 -1.05 -7.53
N LEU A 39 7.13 -1.46 -7.51
CA LEU A 39 7.87 -1.82 -6.30
C LEU A 39 7.88 -0.72 -5.23
N THR A 40 8.19 0.53 -5.62
CA THR A 40 8.22 1.65 -4.66
C THR A 40 6.85 1.96 -4.08
N ALA A 41 5.77 1.78 -4.84
CA ALA A 41 4.42 1.96 -4.35
C ALA A 41 4.02 0.87 -3.36
N LEU A 42 4.35 -0.40 -3.64
CA LEU A 42 4.10 -1.52 -2.73
C LEU A 42 4.86 -1.37 -1.41
N ALA A 43 6.13 -0.97 -1.47
CA ALA A 43 6.92 -0.65 -0.28
C ALA A 43 6.30 0.50 0.53
N GLY A 44 5.77 1.53 -0.14
CA GLY A 44 5.09 2.65 0.50
C GLY A 44 3.77 2.25 1.17
N ILE A 45 2.97 1.38 0.53
CA ILE A 45 1.74 0.82 1.10
C ILE A 45 2.08 -0.02 2.34
N SER A 46 3.06 -0.93 2.25
CA SER A 46 3.50 -1.74 3.38
C SER A 46 3.97 -0.86 4.54
N ALA A 47 4.79 0.17 4.26
CA ALA A 47 5.23 1.12 5.29
C ALA A 47 4.07 1.90 5.95
N ALA A 48 3.04 2.28 5.18
CA ALA A 48 1.87 2.96 5.74
C ALA A 48 1.12 2.06 6.74
N VAL A 49 0.97 0.78 6.41
CA VAL A 49 0.35 -0.22 7.31
C VAL A 49 1.23 -0.48 8.53
N GLN A 50 2.53 -0.63 8.36
CA GLN A 50 3.47 -0.91 9.45
C GLN A 50 3.57 0.27 10.44
N ASN A 51 3.47 1.52 9.96
CA ASN A 51 3.60 2.71 10.80
C ASN A 51 2.40 2.90 11.75
N ASP A 52 1.18 2.60 11.29
CA ASP A 52 -0.03 2.69 12.11
C ASP A 52 -1.05 1.61 11.70
N PRO A 53 -0.83 0.34 12.09
CA PRO A 53 -1.71 -0.75 11.69
C PRO A 53 -3.13 -0.56 12.25
N ASN A 54 -3.28 0.11 13.39
CA ASN A 54 -4.57 0.42 14.00
C ASN A 54 -5.33 1.52 13.24
N GLY A 55 -4.59 2.44 12.60
CA GLY A 55 -5.12 3.55 11.81
C GLY A 55 -5.72 3.16 10.46
N ILE A 56 -5.50 1.93 9.98
CA ILE A 56 -6.02 1.46 8.68
C ILE A 56 -7.46 0.92 8.83
N PRO A 57 -8.48 1.55 8.24
CA PRO A 57 -9.85 1.05 8.27
C PRO A 57 -9.94 -0.37 7.68
N SER A 58 -10.85 -1.21 8.19
CA SER A 58 -10.98 -2.61 7.75
C SER A 58 -11.25 -2.74 6.25
N GLU A 59 -12.08 -1.86 5.68
CA GLU A 59 -12.35 -1.82 4.23
C GLU A 59 -11.08 -1.60 3.40
N LEU A 60 -10.19 -0.72 3.83
CA LEU A 60 -8.94 -0.44 3.15
C LEU A 60 -7.90 -1.54 3.39
N LEU A 61 -7.95 -2.17 4.57
CA LEU A 61 -7.09 -3.31 4.85
C LEU A 61 -7.41 -4.49 3.91
N ASP A 62 -8.69 -4.79 3.69
CA ASP A 62 -9.10 -5.85 2.76
C ASP A 62 -8.61 -5.58 1.33
N GLU A 63 -8.64 -4.32 0.89
CA GLU A 63 -8.11 -3.92 -0.41
C GLU A 63 -6.58 -4.06 -0.50
N ILE A 64 -5.85 -3.68 0.56
CA ILE A 64 -4.40 -3.85 0.61
C ILE A 64 -4.03 -5.34 0.60
N LEU A 65 -4.74 -6.18 1.34
CA LEU A 65 -4.50 -7.62 1.36
C LEU A 65 -4.81 -8.28 0.01
N ALA A 66 -5.77 -7.75 -0.75
CA ALA A 66 -6.06 -8.21 -2.11
C ALA A 66 -4.91 -7.97 -3.11
N LEU A 67 -3.92 -7.13 -2.76
CA LEU A 67 -2.69 -6.94 -3.54
C LEU A 67 -1.64 -8.06 -3.33
N GLU A 68 -1.91 -9.08 -2.52
CA GLU A 68 -1.01 -10.24 -2.32
C GLU A 68 -0.34 -10.77 -3.61
N PRO A 69 -1.05 -10.95 -4.75
CA PRO A 69 -0.44 -11.51 -5.95
C PRO A 69 0.61 -10.61 -6.62
N VAL A 70 0.62 -9.31 -6.28
CA VAL A 70 1.51 -8.30 -6.88
C VAL A 70 2.58 -7.82 -5.92
N PHE A 71 2.48 -8.16 -4.63
CA PHE A 71 3.54 -7.91 -3.67
C PHE A 71 4.75 -8.81 -3.91
N GLU A 72 5.95 -8.29 -3.67
CA GLU A 72 7.11 -9.16 -3.43
C GLU A 72 6.97 -9.81 -2.04
N GLU A 73 7.28 -11.11 -1.94
CA GLU A 73 7.03 -11.95 -0.74
C GLU A 73 7.46 -11.26 0.57
N GLY A 74 8.62 -10.60 0.60
CA GLY A 74 9.12 -9.95 1.81
C GLY A 74 8.26 -8.78 2.32
N TYR A 75 7.75 -7.93 1.42
CA TYR A 75 6.95 -6.77 1.83
C TYR A 75 5.56 -7.16 2.34
N TYR A 76 5.02 -8.26 1.83
CA TYR A 76 3.71 -8.78 2.26
C TYR A 76 3.81 -9.44 3.63
N GLU A 77 4.82 -10.27 3.87
CA GLU A 77 5.04 -10.91 5.17
C GLU A 77 5.28 -9.88 6.28
N GLU A 78 6.14 -8.88 6.07
CA GLU A 78 6.40 -7.82 7.04
C GLU A 78 5.12 -7.02 7.40
N MET A 79 4.25 -6.80 6.42
CA MET A 79 2.97 -6.15 6.63
C MET A 79 2.02 -7.02 7.46
N LEU A 80 1.92 -8.32 7.14
CA LEU A 80 1.09 -9.26 7.89
C LEU A 80 1.53 -9.38 9.34
N ASP A 81 2.83 -9.39 9.61
CA ASP A 81 3.36 -9.43 10.98
C ASP A 81 2.99 -8.16 11.76
N ALA A 82 3.09 -6.97 11.16
CA ALA A 82 2.65 -5.73 11.80
C ALA A 82 1.15 -5.71 12.11
N LEU A 83 0.33 -6.37 11.29
CA LEU A 83 -1.12 -6.49 11.50
C LEU A 83 -1.48 -7.48 12.61
N GLN A 84 -0.62 -8.44 12.95
CA GLN A 84 -0.84 -9.37 14.08
C GLN A 84 -0.75 -8.66 15.44
N GLU A 85 -0.02 -7.54 15.52
CA GLU A 85 0.12 -6.73 16.75
C GLU A 85 -1.04 -5.75 16.96
N ARG A 86 -2.02 -5.74 16.05
CA ARG A 86 -3.20 -4.88 16.09
C ARG A 86 -4.12 -5.30 17.26
N VAL A 87 -4.52 -4.35 18.10
CA VAL A 87 -5.21 -4.58 19.40
C VAL A 87 -6.71 -4.33 19.33
#